data_AF-A0A3B9IR39-F1
#
_entry.id   AF-A0A3B9IR39-F1
#
_cell.length_a   1.000
_cell.length_b   1.000
_cell.length_c   1.000
_cell.angle_alpha   90.00
_cell.angle_beta   90.00
_cell.angle_gamma   90.00
#
_symmetry.space_group_name_H-M   'P 1'
#
loop_
_entity.id
_entity.type
_entity.pdbx_description
1 polymer ?
#
loop_
_entity_poly.entity_id
_entity_poly.type
_entity_poly.pdbx_seq_one_letter_code
_entity_poly.pdbx_strand_id
1 'polypeptide(L)'
;LLTGSFMDYAMPRATDVPPVELVAMETLCTTNPLGAKGCGEASAIAGPAAVINAIADALHDLGVRHIDMPATPERVWRAMRMTKPV
;
A
#
# COMPACT_ATOMS: atom_id res chain seq x y z
N LEU A 1 4.34 22.42 -11.99
CA LEU A 1 3.83 21.06 -11.73
C LEU A 1 4.50 20.13 -12.76
N LEU A 2 5.15 19.03 -12.35
CA LEU A 2 5.81 18.11 -13.30
C LEU A 2 4.85 17.04 -13.85
N THR A 3 3.91 16.56 -13.03
CA THR A 3 2.84 15.64 -13.44
C THR A 3 1.50 16.37 -13.44
N GLY A 4 0.87 16.53 -14.60
CA GLY A 4 -0.37 17.31 -14.74
C GLY A 4 -1.48 16.63 -15.56
N SER A 5 -1.26 15.39 -15.98
CA SER A 5 -2.20 14.60 -16.78
C SER A 5 -2.12 13.13 -16.37
N PHE A 6 -3.11 12.32 -16.79
CA PHE A 6 -3.07 10.87 -16.60
C PHE A 6 -2.03 10.14 -17.47
N MET A 7 -1.29 10.86 -18.33
CA MET A 7 -0.12 10.29 -19.01
C MET A 7 1.05 10.10 -18.04
N ASP A 8 1.17 10.99 -17.05
CA ASP A 8 2.33 11.05 -16.14
C ASP A 8 1.94 10.75 -14.69
N TYR A 9 0.66 10.86 -14.35
CA TYR A 9 0.11 10.49 -13.05
C TYR A 9 -0.47 9.08 -13.11
N ALA A 10 0.09 8.17 -12.32
CA ALA A 10 -0.32 6.77 -12.29
C ALA A 10 -1.75 6.60 -11.75
N MET A 11 -2.72 6.50 -12.65
CA MET A 11 -4.09 6.10 -12.34
C MET A 11 -4.23 4.58 -12.43
N PRO A 12 -4.62 3.88 -11.34
CA PRO A 12 -4.74 2.43 -11.35
C PRO A 12 -5.83 1.98 -12.32
N ARG A 13 -5.50 0.99 -13.15
CA ARG A 13 -6.41 0.30 -14.07
C ARG A 13 -6.95 -0.98 -13.41
N ALA A 14 -8.00 -1.55 -14.00
CA ALA A 14 -8.59 -2.78 -13.51
C ALA A 14 -7.59 -3.96 -13.40
N THR A 15 -6.57 -3.99 -14.26
CA THR A 15 -5.51 -5.00 -14.26
C THR A 15 -4.41 -4.75 -13.23
N ASP A 16 -4.33 -3.54 -12.66
CA ASP A 16 -3.28 -3.16 -11.72
C ASP A 16 -3.64 -3.58 -10.29
N VAL A 17 -4.93 -3.77 -10.01
CA VAL A 17 -5.45 -4.12 -8.69
C VAL A 17 -5.73 -5.62 -8.64
N PRO A 18 -5.10 -6.38 -7.73
CA PRO A 18 -5.38 -7.81 -7.58
C PRO A 18 -6.80 -8.03 -7.03
N PRO A 19 -7.36 -9.25 -7.16
CA PRO A 19 -8.60 -9.60 -6.47
C PRO A 19 -8.50 -9.32 -4.96
N VAL A 20 -9.52 -8.68 -4.39
CA VAL A 20 -9.57 -8.32 -2.98
C VAL A 20 -10.52 -9.26 -2.25
N GLU A 21 -10.02 -9.93 -1.20
CA GLU A 21 -10.86 -10.67 -0.25
C GLU A 21 -11.35 -9.73 0.85
N LEU A 22 -12.63 -9.82 1.21
CA LEU A 22 -13.24 -9.02 2.26
C LEU A 22 -13.69 -9.93 3.41
N VAL A 23 -13.17 -9.66 4.60
CA VAL A 23 -13.61 -10.28 5.85
C VAL A 23 -14.18 -9.20 6.75
N ALA A 24 -15.38 -9.42 7.29
CA ALA A 24 -16.04 -8.50 8.19
C ALA A 24 -15.96 -9.02 9.64
N MET A 25 -15.65 -8.11 10.56
CA MET A 25 -15.76 -8.33 12.00
C MET A 25 -16.56 -7.18 12.60
N GLU A 26 -17.44 -7.50 13.53
CA GLU A 26 -18.37 -6.52 14.09
C GLU A 26 -18.12 -6.30 15.57
N THR A 27 -18.08 -5.03 15.96
CA THR A 27 -18.17 -4.60 17.35
C THR A 27 -18.99 -3.32 17.35
N LEU A 28 -20.20 -3.38 17.90
CA LEU A 28 -21.16 -2.28 17.84
C LEU A 28 -20.64 -1.03 18.54
N CYS A 29 -20.98 0.13 17.99
CA CYS A 29 -20.73 1.43 18.62
C CYS A 29 -21.79 1.72 19.69
N THR A 30 -21.38 2.04 20.92
CA THR A 30 -22.32 2.32 22.02
C THR A 30 -22.83 3.76 22.03
N THR A 31 -22.25 4.65 21.22
CA THR A 31 -22.48 6.10 21.27
C THR A 31 -23.46 6.61 20.22
N ASN A 32 -23.91 5.76 19.30
CA ASN A 32 -24.97 6.12 18.35
C ASN A 32 -26.06 5.04 18.28
N PRO A 33 -27.33 5.41 18.01
CA PRO A 33 -28.44 4.46 18.03
C PRO A 33 -28.35 3.33 16.99
N LEU A 34 -27.55 3.51 15.94
CA LEU A 34 -27.40 2.54 14.86
C LEU A 34 -26.29 1.51 15.11
N GLY A 35 -25.48 1.69 16.15
CA GLY A 35 -24.30 0.85 16.38
C GLY A 35 -23.20 0.99 15.32
N ALA A 36 -23.34 1.94 14.39
CA ALA A 36 -22.51 2.04 13.20
C ALA A 36 -21.15 2.69 13.48
N LYS A 37 -20.15 2.32 12.68
CA LYS A 37 -18.80 2.92 12.67
C LYS A 37 -18.42 3.29 11.24
N GLY A 38 -17.70 4.39 11.07
CA GLY A 38 -17.19 4.81 9.76
C GLY A 38 -16.05 3.90 9.29
N CYS A 39 -16.04 3.54 8.01
CA CYS A 39 -15.01 2.69 7.41
C CYS A 39 -14.49 3.20 6.05
N GLY A 40 -15.00 4.34 5.55
CA GLY A 40 -14.73 4.82 4.19
C GLY A 40 -13.25 5.06 3.86
N GLU A 41 -12.43 5.38 4.88
CA GLU A 41 -10.99 5.65 4.73
C GLU A 41 -10.10 4.49 5.18
N ALA A 42 -10.66 3.44 5.79
CA ALA A 42 -9.88 2.40 6.47
C ALA A 42 -8.83 1.77 5.54
N SER A 43 -9.22 1.45 4.30
CA SER A 43 -8.33 0.89 3.29
C SER A 43 -7.32 1.89 2.73
N ALA A 44 -7.68 3.18 2.65
CA ALA A 44 -6.75 4.21 2.20
C ALA A 44 -5.63 4.46 3.23
N ILE A 45 -5.90 4.22 4.51
CA ILE A 45 -4.93 4.31 5.60
C ILE A 45 -4.06 3.04 5.65
N ALA A 46 -4.67 1.87 5.75
CA ALA A 46 -3.94 0.61 5.98
C ALA A 46 -3.31 0.03 4.71
N GLY A 47 -3.93 0.25 3.54
CA GLY A 47 -3.51 -0.32 2.26
C GLY A 47 -2.08 0.04 1.86
N PRO A 48 -1.69 1.33 1.79
CA PRO A 48 -0.33 1.72 1.44
C PRO A 48 0.72 1.12 2.38
N ALA A 49 0.45 1.10 3.68
CA ALA A 49 1.35 0.51 4.67
C ALA A 49 1.52 -1.00 4.46
N ALA A 50 0.42 -1.73 4.23
CA ALA A 50 0.46 -3.16 3.96
C ALA A 50 1.28 -3.49 2.71
N VAL A 51 1.11 -2.73 1.62
CA VAL A 51 1.85 -2.94 0.37
C VAL A 51 3.34 -2.66 0.54
N ILE A 52 3.71 -1.54 1.19
CA ILE A 52 5.14 -1.21 1.38
C ILE A 52 5.83 -2.21 2.31
N ASN A 53 5.15 -2.66 3.37
CA ASN A 53 5.68 -3.70 4.23
C ASN A 53 5.89 -5.01 3.48
N ALA A 54 4.96 -5.40 2.60
CA ALA A 54 5.10 -6.60 1.78
C ALA A 54 6.30 -6.51 0.82
N ILE A 55 6.56 -5.33 0.22
CA ILE A 55 7.73 -5.15 -0.65
C ILE A 55 9.03 -5.20 0.17
N ALA A 56 9.07 -4.54 1.33
CA ALA A 56 10.25 -4.57 2.21
C ALA A 56 10.54 -5.99 2.70
N ASP A 57 9.52 -6.74 3.09
CA ASP A 57 9.61 -8.15 3.49
C ASP A 57 10.16 -9.03 2.35
N ALA A 58 9.64 -8.88 1.13
CA ALA A 58 10.10 -9.62 -0.04
C ALA A 58 11.59 -9.37 -0.40
N LEU A 59 12.15 -8.24 0.05
CA LEU A 59 13.54 -7.84 -0.21
C LEU A 59 14.41 -7.90 1.04
N HIS A 60 13.90 -8.45 2.13
CA HIS A 60 14.56 -8.51 3.43
C HIS A 60 15.95 -9.16 3.35
N ASP A 61 16.06 -10.27 2.63
CA ASP A 61 17.31 -11.05 2.51
C ASP A 61 18.39 -10.32 1.69
N LEU A 62 17.99 -9.31 0.91
CA LEU A 62 18.92 -8.41 0.23
C LEU A 62 19.40 -7.27 1.15
N GLY A 63 18.92 -7.21 2.40
CA GLY A 63 19.24 -6.17 3.37
C GLY A 63 18.34 -4.93 3.28
N VAL A 64 17.28 -4.97 2.47
CA VAL A 64 16.31 -3.87 2.37
C VAL A 64 15.39 -3.88 3.59
N ARG A 65 15.32 -2.75 4.31
CA ARG A 65 14.48 -2.59 5.51
C ARG A 65 13.31 -1.63 5.33
N HIS A 66 13.38 -0.81 4.29
CA HIS A 66 12.44 0.28 4.03
C HIS A 66 12.48 0.66 2.55
N ILE A 67 11.33 1.09 2.03
CA ILE A 67 11.20 1.69 0.70
C ILE A 67 10.28 2.89 0.83
N ASP A 68 10.72 4.09 0.42
CA ASP A 68 9.78 5.21 0.38
C ASP A 68 8.80 5.09 -0.78
N MET A 69 7.59 5.56 -0.53
CA MET A 69 6.54 5.69 -1.54
C MET A 69 6.86 6.82 -2.53
N PRO A 70 6.38 6.74 -3.79
CA PRO A 70 5.79 5.56 -4.42
C PRO A 70 6.87 4.50 -4.73
N ALA A 71 6.55 3.23 -4.56
CA ALA A 71 7.44 2.10 -4.86
C ALA A 71 7.49 1.82 -6.37
N THR A 72 8.04 2.76 -7.14
CA THR A 72 8.20 2.59 -8.60
C THR A 72 9.20 1.47 -8.91
N PRO A 73 9.10 0.82 -10.09
CA PRO A 73 10.04 -0.22 -10.47
C PRO A 73 11.51 0.21 -10.39
N GLU A 74 11.81 1.45 -10.76
CA GLU A 74 13.15 2.04 -10.65
C GLU A 74 13.64 2.09 -9.20
N ARG A 75 12.80 2.54 -8.25
CA ARG A 75 13.18 2.63 -6.84
C ARG A 75 13.38 1.26 -6.21
N VAL A 76 12.52 0.31 -6.54
CA VAL A 76 12.65 -1.09 -6.11
C VAL A 76 13.96 -1.69 -6.64
N TRP A 77 14.23 -1.53 -7.95
CA TRP A 77 15.46 -2.00 -8.56
C TRP A 77 16.71 -1.36 -7.94
N ARG A 78 16.67 -0.06 -7.65
CA ARG A 78 17.76 0.64 -6.95
C ARG A 78 17.98 0.07 -5.55
N ALA A 79 16.91 -0.11 -4.78
CA ALA A 79 16.98 -0.67 -3.43
C ALA A 79 17.66 -2.04 -3.42
N MET A 80 17.31 -2.92 -4.38
CA MET A 80 17.92 -4.25 -4.54
C MET A 80 19.42 -4.22 -4.86
N ARG A 81 19.95 -3.15 -5.47
CA ARG A 81 21.37 -3.08 -5.89
C ARG A 81 22.27 -2.30 -4.93
N MET A 82 21.69 -1.42 -4.12
CA MET A 82 22.44 -0.55 -3.22
C MET A 82 22.75 -1.21 -1.87
N THR A 83 22.08 -2.32 -1.55
CA THR A 83 22.26 -3.07 -0.31
C THR A 83 23.15 -4.29 -0.53
N LYS A 84 24.00 -4.59 0.46
CA LYS A 84 24.83 -5.80 0.47
C LYS A 84 24.00 -6.94 1.09
N PRO A 85 24.09 -8.17 0.58
CA PRO A 85 23.42 -9.32 1.20
C PRO A 85 23.86 -9.44 2.67
N VAL A 86 22.89 -9.77 3.53
CA VAL A 86 23.08 -9.96 4.98
C VAL A 86 23.83 -11.27 5.25
#